data_AF-A0A4D7JYG1-F1
#
_entry.id   AF-A0A4D7JYG1-F1
#
_cell.length_a   1.000
_cell.length_b   1.000
_cell.length_c   1.000
_cell.angle_alpha   90.00
_cell.angle_beta   90.00
_cell.angle_gamma   90.00
#
_symmetry.space_group_name_H-M   'P 1'
#
loop_
_entity.id
_entity.type
_entity.pdbx_description
1 polymer ?
#
loop_
_entity_poly.entity_id
_entity_poly.type
_entity_poly.pdbx_seq_one_letter_code
_entity_poly.pdbx_strand_id
1 'polypeptide(L)'
;MFGCSNYEDKIIDDMNSNIENYDSIINIINNNDFKRFKYGQYISREYFPKSLIQALNKTALKGRVQYLILNKGFNCNSKAIEFISSKFHIRYTPCPGPDFPKPGSYEEVGLIETWGIDENWMIWKDNDYI
;
A
#
# COMPACT_ATOMS: atom_id res chain seq x y z
N MET A 1 19.69 -10.39 22.45
CA MET A 1 18.32 -9.83 22.39
C MET A 1 17.74 -10.22 21.03
N PHE A 2 16.84 -11.20 20.98
CA PHE A 2 16.07 -11.47 19.77
C PHE A 2 14.97 -10.40 19.71
N GLY A 3 15.28 -9.27 19.07
CA GLY A 3 14.27 -8.25 18.81
C GLY A 3 13.21 -8.85 17.90
N CYS A 4 11.96 -8.94 18.38
CA CYS A 4 10.83 -9.17 17.50
C CYS A 4 10.83 -8.00 16.52
N SER A 5 11.15 -8.24 15.24
CA SER A 5 10.90 -7.22 14.22
C SER A 5 9.41 -6.86 14.29
N ASN A 6 9.15 -5.56 14.38
CA ASN A 6 7.80 -5.05 14.40
C ASN A 6 7.15 -5.45 13.07
N TYR A 7 5.82 -5.63 13.05
CA TYR A 7 5.12 -6.13 11.86
C TYR A 7 5.35 -5.22 10.64
N GLU A 8 5.55 -3.94 10.92
CA GLU A 8 6.02 -2.86 10.07
C GLU A 8 7.28 -3.23 9.29
N ASP A 9 8.35 -3.56 10.02
CA ASP A 9 9.64 -3.96 9.46
C ASP A 9 9.45 -5.18 8.53
N LYS A 10 8.55 -6.10 8.89
CA LYS A 10 8.26 -7.27 8.06
C LYS A 10 7.59 -6.92 6.74
N ILE A 11 6.72 -5.89 6.69
CA ILE A 11 6.14 -5.44 5.42
C ILE A 11 7.21 -4.77 4.59
N ILE A 12 8.01 -3.88 5.19
CA ILE A 12 9.10 -3.17 4.50
C ILE A 12 10.11 -4.16 3.92
N ASP A 13 10.58 -5.11 4.72
CA ASP A 13 11.53 -6.15 4.31
C ASP A 13 10.96 -7.04 3.19
N ASP A 14 9.68 -7.42 3.30
CA ASP A 14 9.01 -8.22 2.28
C ASP A 14 8.83 -7.45 0.97
N MET A 15 8.45 -6.17 1.02
CA MET A 15 8.37 -5.33 -0.17
C MET A 15 9.74 -5.15 -0.84
N ASN A 16 10.78 -4.87 -0.06
CA ASN A 16 12.14 -4.71 -0.59
C ASN A 16 12.68 -6.00 -1.23
N SER A 17 12.31 -7.17 -0.69
CA SER A 17 12.79 -8.46 -1.20
C SER A 17 11.92 -9.05 -2.31
N ASN A 18 10.63 -8.69 -2.34
CA ASN A 18 9.62 -9.33 -3.19
C ASN A 18 8.73 -8.32 -3.94
N ILE A 19 9.29 -7.19 -4.38
CA ILE A 19 8.51 -6.09 -5.00
C ILE A 19 7.66 -6.56 -6.19
N GLU A 20 8.12 -7.55 -6.96
CA GLU A 20 7.38 -8.13 -8.08
C GLU A 20 6.00 -8.71 -7.66
N ASN A 21 5.87 -9.22 -6.43
CA ASN A 21 4.59 -9.67 -5.90
C ASN A 21 3.62 -8.50 -5.70
N TYR A 22 4.13 -7.34 -5.30
CA TYR A 22 3.36 -6.11 -5.12
C TYR A 22 2.96 -5.51 -6.46
N ASP A 23 3.84 -5.52 -7.46
CA ASP A 23 3.49 -5.11 -8.83
C ASP A 23 2.43 -6.03 -9.45
N SER A 24 2.51 -7.34 -9.19
CA SER A 24 1.48 -8.29 -9.58
C SER A 24 0.12 -7.95 -8.97
N ILE A 25 0.08 -7.53 -7.69
CA ILE A 25 -1.14 -7.06 -7.03
C ILE A 25 -1.73 -5.84 -7.74
N ILE A 26 -0.90 -4.87 -8.15
CA ILE A 26 -1.33 -3.68 -8.89
C ILE A 26 -1.93 -4.07 -10.25
N ASN A 27 -1.28 -4.97 -10.98
CA ASN A 27 -1.80 -5.49 -12.24
C ASN A 27 -3.15 -6.18 -12.07
N ILE A 28 -3.32 -6.98 -11.01
CA ILE A 28 -4.61 -7.60 -10.68
C ILE A 28 -5.67 -6.53 -10.43
N ILE A 29 -5.37 -5.49 -9.65
CA ILE A 29 -6.33 -4.41 -9.36
C ILE A 29 -6.73 -3.68 -10.64
N ASN A 30 -5.77 -3.33 -11.49
CA ASN A 30 -6.04 -2.63 -12.75
C ASN A 30 -6.87 -3.46 -13.73
N ASN A 31 -6.75 -4.80 -13.68
CA ASN A 31 -7.50 -5.72 -14.52
C ASN A 31 -8.86 -6.15 -13.95
N ASN A 32 -9.21 -5.75 -12.71
CA ASN A 32 -10.49 -6.06 -12.09
C ASN A 32 -11.45 -4.87 -12.10
N ASP A 33 -12.75 -5.17 -12.17
CA ASP A 33 -13.78 -4.14 -12.21
C ASP A 33 -14.11 -3.59 -10.82
N PHE A 34 -13.52 -2.45 -10.51
CA PHE A 34 -13.86 -1.63 -9.34
C PHE A 34 -14.68 -0.39 -9.71
N LYS A 35 -15.23 -0.27 -10.93
CA LYS A 35 -15.94 0.94 -11.41
C LYS A 35 -17.18 1.31 -10.59
N ARG A 36 -17.77 0.35 -9.88
CA ARG A 36 -18.90 0.60 -8.97
C ARG A 36 -18.53 1.42 -7.73
N PHE A 37 -17.24 1.51 -7.41
CA PHE A 37 -16.73 2.28 -6.27
C PHE A 37 -16.22 3.64 -6.74
N LYS A 38 -16.50 4.67 -5.95
CA LYS A 38 -15.98 6.02 -6.21
C LYS A 38 -14.50 6.11 -5.81
N TYR A 39 -13.76 7.03 -6.43
CA TYR A 39 -12.41 7.36 -5.95
C TYR A 39 -12.45 7.85 -4.51
N GLY A 40 -11.47 7.47 -3.70
CA GLY A 40 -11.39 7.77 -2.27
C GLY A 40 -12.34 6.93 -1.39
N GLN A 41 -13.15 6.05 -1.97
CA GLN A 41 -14.02 5.17 -1.19
C GLN A 41 -13.21 4.01 -0.59
N TYR A 42 -13.49 3.70 0.68
CA TYR A 42 -13.00 2.50 1.35
C TYR A 42 -13.74 1.26 0.81
N ILE A 43 -13.02 0.41 0.10
CA ILE A 43 -13.53 -0.86 -0.44
C ILE A 43 -13.16 -1.96 0.55
N SER A 44 -14.15 -2.49 1.26
CA SER A 44 -13.96 -3.58 2.22
C SER A 44 -13.41 -4.84 1.55
N ARG A 45 -12.58 -5.61 2.28
CA ARG A 45 -11.98 -6.88 1.86
C ARG A 45 -12.99 -7.89 1.28
N GLU A 46 -14.23 -7.89 1.76
CA GLU A 46 -15.31 -8.77 1.26
C GLU A 46 -15.64 -8.56 -0.22
N TYR A 47 -15.31 -7.39 -0.77
CA TYR A 47 -15.48 -7.07 -2.18
C TYR A 47 -14.25 -7.37 -3.03
N PHE A 48 -13.17 -7.90 -2.44
CA PHE A 48 -11.96 -8.20 -3.19
C PHE A 48 -12.17 -9.43 -4.06
N PRO A 49 -11.74 -9.39 -5.34
CA PRO A 49 -11.75 -10.57 -6.17
C PRO A 49 -10.84 -11.65 -5.58
N LYS A 50 -11.17 -12.92 -5.82
CA LYS A 50 -10.40 -14.07 -5.30
C LYS A 50 -8.92 -14.01 -5.69
N SER A 51 -8.61 -13.55 -6.90
CA SER A 51 -7.24 -13.37 -7.39
C SER A 51 -6.44 -12.37 -6.56
N LEU A 52 -7.05 -11.24 -6.17
CA LEU A 52 -6.42 -10.26 -5.30
C LEU A 52 -6.14 -10.85 -3.91
N ILE A 53 -7.09 -11.59 -3.34
CA ILE A 53 -6.89 -12.27 -2.05
C ILE A 53 -5.74 -13.27 -2.14
N GLN A 54 -5.67 -14.05 -3.21
CA GLN A 54 -4.59 -15.02 -3.43
C GLN A 54 -3.23 -14.34 -3.58
N ALA A 55 -3.16 -13.21 -4.29
CA ALA A 55 -1.92 -12.45 -4.44
C ALA A 55 -1.46 -11.84 -3.11
N LEU A 56 -2.37 -11.20 -2.35
CA LEU A 56 -2.08 -10.68 -1.01
C LEU A 56 -1.58 -11.78 -0.06
N ASN A 57 -2.10 -13.01 -0.17
CA ASN A 57 -1.68 -14.13 0.66
C ASN A 57 -0.25 -14.62 0.40
N LYS A 58 0.42 -14.15 -0.66
CA LYS A 58 1.84 -14.42 -0.97
C LYS A 58 2.79 -13.36 -0.39
N THR A 59 2.25 -12.33 0.26
CA THR A 59 3.01 -11.20 0.81
C THR A 59 2.85 -11.13 2.34
N ALA A 60 3.61 -10.25 2.98
CA ALA A 60 3.45 -9.91 4.39
C ALA A 60 2.04 -9.33 4.73
N LEU A 61 1.26 -8.92 3.72
CA LEU A 61 -0.11 -8.39 3.87
C LEU A 61 -1.18 -9.49 4.04
N LYS A 62 -0.78 -10.78 4.03
CA LYS A 62 -1.69 -11.92 4.17
C LYS A 62 -2.64 -11.76 5.37
N GLY A 63 -3.94 -11.69 5.08
CA GLY A 63 -4.99 -11.62 6.10
C GLY A 63 -5.11 -10.27 6.82
N ARG A 64 -4.38 -9.24 6.40
CA ARG A 64 -4.21 -8.00 7.18
C ARG A 64 -4.85 -6.77 6.56
N VAL A 65 -4.89 -6.70 5.22
CA VAL A 65 -5.61 -5.64 4.51
C VAL A 65 -7.10 -5.67 4.84
N GLN A 66 -7.61 -4.59 5.42
CA GLN A 66 -9.04 -4.39 5.66
C GLN A 66 -9.71 -3.65 4.51
N TYR A 67 -9.04 -2.64 3.95
CA TYR A 67 -9.59 -1.79 2.90
C TYR A 67 -8.61 -1.59 1.76
N LEU A 68 -9.19 -1.41 0.57
CA LEU A 68 -8.53 -0.88 -0.62
C LEU A 68 -9.15 0.47 -0.93
N ILE A 69 -8.34 1.46 -1.26
CA ILE A 69 -8.77 2.75 -1.76
C ILE A 69 -8.17 2.94 -3.15
N LEU A 70 -9.02 3.30 -4.10
CA LEU A 70 -8.57 3.76 -5.42
C LEU A 70 -8.60 5.28 -5.42
N ASN A 71 -7.48 5.90 -5.72
CA ASN A 71 -7.30 7.35 -5.76
C ASN A 71 -7.01 7.81 -7.19
N LYS A 72 -7.30 9.09 -7.48
CA LYS A 72 -6.85 9.70 -8.73
C LYS A 72 -5.33 9.88 -8.66
N GLY A 73 -4.61 9.56 -9.74
CA GLY A 73 -3.20 9.90 -9.85
C GLY A 73 -3.00 11.41 -9.85
N PHE A 74 -1.88 11.87 -9.28
CA PHE A 74 -1.58 13.30 -9.14
C PHE A 74 -1.44 13.98 -10.51
N ASN A 75 -0.75 13.33 -11.47
CA ASN A 75 -0.41 13.93 -12.77
C ASN A 75 -0.55 12.94 -13.95
N CYS A 76 -1.31 11.86 -13.80
CA CYS A 76 -1.55 10.93 -14.90
C CYS A 76 -2.91 10.28 -14.83
N ASN A 77 -3.33 9.71 -15.96
CA ASN A 77 -4.61 9.01 -16.09
C ASN A 77 -4.66 7.67 -15.33
N SER A 78 -3.55 7.26 -14.73
CA SER A 78 -3.44 6.05 -13.91
C SER A 78 -3.93 6.30 -12.49
N LYS A 79 -4.45 5.25 -11.85
CA LYS A 79 -4.97 5.33 -10.48
C LYS A 79 -3.85 5.10 -9.48
N ALA A 80 -3.84 5.87 -8.39
CA ALA A 80 -3.09 5.49 -7.20
C ALA A 80 -3.89 4.45 -6.41
N ILE A 81 -3.20 3.51 -5.78
CA ILE A 81 -3.79 2.38 -5.05
C ILE A 81 -3.28 2.43 -3.63
N GLU A 82 -4.17 2.25 -2.67
CA GLU A 82 -3.82 2.29 -1.26
C GLU A 82 -4.47 1.15 -0.49
N PHE A 83 -3.67 0.39 0.24
CA PHE A 83 -4.11 -0.66 1.14
C PHE A 83 -4.06 -0.16 2.57
N ILE A 84 -5.16 -0.37 3.30
CA ILE A 84 -5.26 -0.04 4.72
C ILE A 84 -5.13 -1.33 5.54
N SER A 85 -4.16 -1.34 6.44
CA SER A 85 -3.89 -2.42 7.40
C SER A 85 -3.67 -1.83 8.79
N SER A 86 -4.73 -1.71 9.59
CA SER A 86 -4.73 -1.04 10.89
C SER A 86 -4.34 0.43 10.72
N LYS A 87 -3.30 0.90 11.42
CA LYS A 87 -2.74 2.26 11.28
C LYS A 87 -1.82 2.43 10.07
N PHE A 88 -1.58 1.36 9.31
CA PHE A 88 -0.69 1.39 8.16
C PHE A 88 -1.44 1.57 6.87
N HIS A 89 -0.84 2.40 6.04
CA HIS A 89 -1.27 2.64 4.69
C HIS A 89 -0.11 2.31 3.76
N ILE A 90 -0.35 1.39 2.83
CA ILE A 90 0.62 1.02 1.79
C ILE A 90 0.09 1.58 0.48
N ARG A 91 0.79 2.55 -0.12
CA ARG A 91 0.33 3.23 -1.35
C ARG A 91 1.30 3.02 -2.49
N TYR A 92 0.70 2.67 -3.62
CA TYR A 92 1.30 2.72 -4.93
C TYR A 92 0.84 3.97 -5.67
N THR A 93 1.79 4.76 -6.16
CA THR A 93 1.54 5.95 -6.97
C THR A 93 2.30 5.81 -8.29
N PRO A 94 1.62 5.58 -9.43
CA PRO A 94 2.27 5.34 -10.72
C PRO A 94 3.01 6.57 -11.25
N CYS A 95 2.59 7.77 -10.84
CA CYS A 95 3.19 9.05 -11.23
C CYS A 95 3.34 9.91 -9.97
N PRO A 96 4.38 9.65 -9.16
CA PRO A 96 4.58 10.34 -7.90
C PRO A 96 4.83 11.83 -8.12
N GLY A 97 4.34 12.65 -7.20
CA GLY A 97 4.66 14.08 -7.18
C GLY A 97 6.06 14.34 -6.60
N PRO A 98 6.54 15.59 -6.62
CA PRO A 98 7.82 15.97 -6.03
C PRO A 98 7.88 15.73 -4.51
N ASP A 99 6.73 15.71 -3.83
CA ASP A 99 6.61 15.46 -2.39
C ASP A 99 6.56 13.97 -2.03
N PHE A 100 6.71 13.07 -3.00
CA PHE A 100 6.77 11.63 -2.73
C PHE A 100 8.11 11.28 -2.07
N PRO A 101 8.13 10.43 -1.02
CA PRO A 101 9.36 10.08 -0.31
C PRO A 101 10.36 9.42 -1.25
N LYS A 102 11.65 9.65 -0.99
CA LYS A 102 12.71 9.05 -1.81
C LYS A 102 12.76 7.52 -1.60
N PRO A 103 13.17 6.74 -2.62
CA PRO A 103 13.41 5.31 -2.46
C PRO A 103 14.37 5.01 -1.29
N GLY A 104 14.01 4.04 -0.46
CA GLY A 104 14.77 3.64 0.73
C GLY A 104 14.87 4.69 1.84
N SER A 105 14.05 5.74 1.81
CA SER A 105 14.07 6.80 2.83
C SER A 105 13.08 6.55 3.97
N TYR A 106 13.37 7.18 5.11
CA TYR A 106 12.47 7.32 6.24
C TYR A 106 12.31 8.80 6.55
N GLU A 107 11.06 9.24 6.68
CA GLU A 107 10.68 10.62 6.96
C GLU A 107 9.63 10.66 8.08
N GLU A 108 9.81 11.54 9.06
CA GLU A 108 8.89 11.70 10.18
C GLU A 108 8.46 13.17 10.28
N VAL A 109 7.16 13.42 10.15
CA VAL A 109 6.57 14.77 10.20
C VAL A 109 5.37 14.76 11.16
N GLY A 110 5.57 15.32 12.34
CA GLY A 110 4.55 15.32 13.39
C GLY A 110 4.25 13.90 13.88
N LEU A 111 3.03 13.42 13.66
CA LEU A 111 2.58 12.07 14.05
C LEU A 111 2.60 11.07 12.88
N ILE A 112 3.11 11.49 11.72
CA ILE A 112 3.14 10.67 10.50
C ILE A 112 4.57 10.19 10.29
N GLU A 113 4.72 8.86 10.27
CA GLU A 113 5.96 8.17 9.91
C GLU A 113 5.80 7.64 8.48
N THR A 114 6.73 7.93 7.58
CA THR A 114 6.70 7.55 6.17
C THR A 114 7.98 6.83 5.76
N TRP A 115 7.84 5.73 5.03
CA TRP A 115 8.92 4.97 4.41
C TRP A 115 8.73 4.97 2.90
N GLY A 116 9.71 5.52 2.16
CA GLY A 116 9.80 5.32 0.72
C GLY A 116 10.43 3.97 0.44
N ILE A 117 9.71 3.10 -0.27
CA ILE A 117 10.20 1.76 -0.63
C ILE A 117 11.00 1.87 -1.92
N ASP A 118 10.34 2.28 -2.99
CA ASP A 118 10.94 2.53 -4.31
C ASP A 118 10.38 3.83 -4.92
N GLU A 119 10.48 3.98 -6.23
CA GLU A 119 10.00 5.17 -6.94
C GLU A 119 8.47 5.30 -6.97
N ASN A 120 7.70 4.24 -6.69
CA ASN A 120 6.24 4.24 -6.75
C ASN A 120 5.54 3.83 -5.45
N TRP A 121 6.25 3.15 -4.56
CA TRP A 121 5.70 2.59 -3.33
C TRP A 121 6.17 3.35 -2.10
N MET A 122 5.19 3.64 -1.24
CA MET A 122 5.44 4.15 0.10
C MET A 122 4.57 3.42 1.11
N ILE A 123 5.06 3.36 2.34
CA ILE A 123 4.28 3.00 3.52
C ILE A 123 4.23 4.23 4.40
N TRP A 124 3.08 4.55 4.98
CA TRP A 124 3.04 5.48 6.09
C TRP A 124 2.14 4.96 7.19
N LYS A 125 2.39 5.50 8.36
CA LYS A 125 1.66 5.23 9.57
C LYS A 125 1.15 6.55 10.11
N ASP A 126 -0.15 6.59 10.33
CA ASP A 126 -0.80 7.74 10.95
C ASP A 126 -1.05 7.43 12.43
N ASN A 127 -0.29 8.07 13.31
CA ASN A 127 -0.41 7.89 14.75
C ASN A 127 -1.50 8.78 15.40
N ASP A 128 -2.21 9.60 14.62
CA ASP A 128 -3.23 10.53 15.14
C ASP A 128 -4.52 9.82 15.61
N TYR A 129 -4.70 8.54 15.23
CA TYR A 129 -5.76 7.69 15.77
C TYR A 129 -5.33 7.02 17.09
N ILE A 130 -5.63 7.69 18.21
CA ILE A 130 -5.73 7.12 19.58
C ILE A 130 -7.19 7.12 20.00
#